data_AF-A0A316X4C2-F1
#
_entry.id   AF-A0A316X4C2-F1
#
_cell.length_a   1.000
_cell.length_b   1.000
_cell.length_c   1.000
_cell.angle_alpha   90.00
_cell.angle_beta   90.00
_cell.angle_gamma   90.00
#
_symmetry.space_group_name_H-M   'P 1'
#
loop_
_entity.id
_entity.type
_entity.pdbx_description
1 polymer ?
#
loop_
_entity_poly.entity_id
_entity_poly.type
_entity_poly.pdbx_seq_one_letter_code
_entity_poly.pdbx_strand_id
1 'polypeptide(L)'
;MDKIQTIKERIFFFLEKRGVKKETFYREAGMSASNFKGAGLKSDLGVDKLTKILNVYPELKENENLIWLITGNGKLNLDTDQGKHLQELHLQHEESNEKIGDLLANLFAQYNAQDKGILFIQSQISRIEKKYDDAILKQNKYLEEILSLTKTVVK
;
A
#
# COMPACT_ATOMS: atom_id res chain seq x y z
N MET A 1 11.67 -31.51 1.16
CA MET A 1 11.10 -30.68 0.08
C MET A 1 12.08 -29.54 -0.13
N ASP A 2 12.72 -29.52 -1.30
CA ASP A 2 13.71 -28.50 -1.63
C ASP A 2 13.05 -27.12 -1.58
N LYS A 3 13.63 -26.25 -0.76
CA LYS A 3 13.17 -24.89 -0.55
C LYS A 3 13.38 -24.15 -1.87
N ILE A 4 12.33 -23.87 -2.65
CA ILE A 4 12.42 -23.03 -3.84
C ILE A 4 12.81 -21.62 -3.36
N GLN A 5 14.05 -21.20 -3.57
CA GLN A 5 14.58 -20.00 -2.90
C GLN A 5 14.47 -18.77 -3.80
N THR A 6 14.70 -18.91 -5.10
CA THR A 6 14.88 -17.78 -6.02
C THR A 6 13.69 -17.57 -6.96
N ILE A 7 13.54 -16.34 -7.46
CA ILE A 7 12.53 -15.98 -8.48
C ILE A 7 12.68 -16.87 -9.73
N LYS A 8 13.91 -17.20 -10.14
CA LYS A 8 14.18 -18.02 -11.33
C LYS A 8 13.73 -19.46 -11.15
N GLU A 9 13.94 -20.03 -9.98
CA GLU A 9 13.42 -21.36 -9.64
C GLU A 9 11.89 -21.37 -9.59
N ARG A 10 11.26 -20.31 -9.05
CA ARG A 10 9.80 -20.15 -9.09
C ARG A 10 9.26 -20.03 -10.50
N ILE A 11 9.94 -19.32 -11.40
CA ILE A 11 9.58 -19.28 -12.82
C ILE A 11 9.64 -20.69 -13.41
N PHE A 12 10.69 -21.47 -13.15
CA PHE A 12 10.75 -22.85 -13.65
C PHE A 12 9.65 -23.75 -13.08
N PHE A 13 9.34 -23.62 -11.79
CA PHE A 13 8.22 -24.33 -11.19
C PHE A 13 6.88 -23.97 -11.86
N PHE A 14 6.66 -22.68 -12.12
CA PHE A 14 5.49 -22.21 -12.86
C PHE A 14 5.42 -22.81 -14.28
N LEU A 15 6.53 -22.80 -15.02
CA LEU A 15 6.59 -23.37 -16.37
C LEU A 15 6.30 -24.87 -16.38
N GLU A 16 6.83 -25.61 -15.40
CA GLU A 16 6.57 -27.03 -15.22
C GLU A 16 5.08 -27.29 -14.96
N LYS A 17 4.47 -26.53 -14.05
CA LYS A 17 3.04 -26.64 -13.75
C LYS A 17 2.15 -26.33 -14.94
N ARG A 18 2.57 -25.41 -15.81
CA ARG A 18 1.84 -25.05 -17.04
C ARG A 18 2.17 -25.95 -18.24
N GLY A 19 3.14 -26.85 -18.12
CA GLY A 19 3.60 -27.67 -19.24
C GLY A 19 4.31 -26.87 -20.34
N VAL A 20 4.86 -25.69 -20.03
CA VAL A 20 5.57 -24.84 -20.98
C VAL A 20 7.05 -25.24 -21.04
N LYS A 21 7.53 -25.57 -22.24
CA LYS A 21 8.95 -25.87 -22.47
C LYS A 21 9.81 -24.62 -22.26
N LYS A 22 11.01 -24.80 -21.68
CA LYS A 22 11.94 -23.68 -21.39
C LYS A 22 12.33 -22.92 -22.65
N GLU A 23 12.49 -23.61 -23.78
CA GLU A 23 12.81 -23.03 -25.09
C GLU A 23 11.70 -22.10 -25.58
N THR A 24 10.43 -22.49 -25.37
CA THR A 24 9.27 -21.65 -25.68
C THR A 24 9.25 -20.41 -24.80
N PHE A 25 9.47 -20.59 -23.49
CA PHE A 25 9.60 -19.47 -22.55
C PHE A 25 10.69 -18.48 -22.94
N TYR A 26 11.89 -18.96 -23.28
CA TYR A 26 13.00 -18.11 -23.69
C TYR A 26 12.66 -17.28 -24.94
N ARG A 27 12.01 -17.91 -25.92
CA ARG A 27 11.58 -17.23 -27.15
C ARG A 27 10.50 -16.19 -26.88
N GLU A 28 9.46 -16.54 -26.14
CA GLU A 28 8.30 -15.67 -25.90
C GLU A 28 8.65 -14.50 -24.98
N ALA A 29 9.36 -14.76 -23.87
CA ALA A 29 9.80 -13.72 -22.95
C ALA A 29 10.97 -12.87 -23.47
N GLY A 30 11.55 -13.22 -24.63
CA GLY A 30 12.72 -12.54 -25.18
C GLY A 30 13.96 -12.68 -24.28
N MET A 31 14.17 -13.87 -23.72
CA MET A 31 15.22 -14.18 -22.77
C MET A 31 16.26 -15.13 -23.39
N SER A 32 17.54 -14.87 -23.13
CA SER A 32 18.58 -15.85 -23.44
C SER A 32 18.60 -16.98 -22.40
N ALA A 33 18.80 -18.22 -22.84
CA ALA A 33 19.00 -19.37 -21.96
C ALA A 33 20.18 -19.18 -20.99
N SER A 34 21.19 -18.37 -21.36
CA SER A 34 22.31 -18.03 -20.48
C SER A 34 21.88 -17.26 -19.22
N ASN A 35 20.76 -16.54 -19.25
CA ASN A 35 20.22 -15.83 -18.09
C ASN A 35 19.66 -16.77 -17.00
N PHE A 36 19.46 -18.04 -17.34
CA PHE A 36 18.83 -19.05 -16.49
C PHE A 36 19.68 -20.33 -16.34
N LYS A 37 20.98 -20.26 -16.68
CA LYS A 37 21.93 -21.37 -16.57
C LYS A 37 23.25 -20.90 -15.93
N GLY A 38 23.99 -21.83 -15.33
CA GLY A 38 25.32 -21.55 -14.76
C GLY A 38 25.31 -20.40 -13.75
N ALA A 39 26.27 -19.48 -13.87
CA ALA A 39 26.33 -18.27 -13.03
C ALA A 39 25.09 -17.39 -13.17
N GLY A 40 24.46 -17.38 -14.35
CA GLY A 40 23.24 -16.63 -14.61
C GLY A 40 22.03 -17.16 -13.82
N LEU A 41 22.01 -18.42 -13.39
CA LEU A 41 20.93 -18.93 -12.52
C LEU A 41 21.03 -18.37 -11.09
N LYS A 42 22.26 -18.10 -10.63
CA LYS A 42 22.55 -17.61 -9.27
C LYS A 42 22.45 -16.10 -9.13
N SER A 43 22.43 -15.36 -10.23
CA SER A 43 22.23 -13.91 -10.22
C SER A 43 20.76 -13.56 -10.07
N ASP A 44 20.46 -12.36 -9.58
CA ASP A 44 19.10 -11.86 -9.57
C ASP A 44 18.56 -11.63 -10.99
N LEU A 45 17.22 -11.65 -11.08
CA LEU A 45 16.53 -11.28 -12.30
C LEU A 45 16.24 -9.77 -12.24
N GLY A 46 16.84 -8.99 -13.14
CA GLY A 46 16.57 -7.56 -13.25
C GLY A 46 15.07 -7.27 -13.45
N VAL A 47 14.59 -6.15 -12.88
CA VAL A 47 13.18 -5.73 -12.90
C VAL A 47 12.64 -5.65 -14.34
N ASP A 48 13.45 -5.12 -15.25
CA ASP A 48 13.21 -5.05 -16.69
C ASP A 48 12.92 -6.41 -17.32
N LYS A 49 13.60 -7.48 -16.88
CA LYS A 49 13.36 -8.84 -17.36
C LYS A 49 12.11 -9.45 -16.75
N LEU A 50 11.86 -9.17 -15.46
CA LEU A 50 10.65 -9.61 -14.79
C LEU A 50 9.39 -9.01 -15.46
N THR A 51 9.41 -7.72 -15.81
CA THR A 51 8.30 -7.07 -16.52
C THR A 51 7.98 -7.74 -17.85
N LYS A 52 9.01 -8.13 -18.63
CA LYS A 52 8.80 -8.87 -19.89
C LYS A 52 8.12 -10.22 -19.67
N ILE A 53 8.55 -10.95 -18.65
CA ILE A 53 7.94 -12.24 -18.27
C ILE A 53 6.48 -12.03 -17.89
N LEU A 54 6.19 -11.07 -17.02
CA LEU A 54 4.82 -10.77 -16.60
C LEU A 54 3.92 -10.40 -17.79
N ASN A 55 4.43 -9.66 -18.78
CA ASN A 55 3.65 -9.31 -19.97
C ASN A 55 3.30 -10.50 -20.86
N VAL A 56 4.16 -11.51 -20.92
CA VAL A 56 3.92 -12.75 -21.69
C VAL A 56 3.05 -13.74 -20.91
N TYR A 57 3.12 -13.68 -19.59
CA TYR A 57 2.44 -14.58 -18.66
C TYR A 57 1.56 -13.77 -17.68
N PRO A 58 0.41 -13.23 -18.13
CA PRO A 58 -0.41 -12.31 -17.35
C PRO A 58 -0.95 -12.92 -16.06
N GLU A 59 -1.16 -14.23 -16.00
CA GLU A 59 -1.57 -14.92 -14.76
C GLU A 59 -0.55 -14.78 -13.61
N LEU A 60 0.72 -14.47 -13.91
CA LEU A 60 1.71 -14.13 -12.88
C LEU A 60 1.56 -12.70 -12.35
N LYS A 61 0.77 -11.83 -13.02
CA LYS A 61 0.46 -10.47 -12.54
C LYS A 61 -0.64 -10.45 -11.49
N GLU A 62 -1.44 -11.50 -11.40
CA GLU A 62 -2.45 -11.63 -10.35
C GLU A 62 -1.80 -11.49 -8.98
N ASN A 63 -2.47 -10.78 -8.06
CA ASN A 63 -1.87 -10.31 -6.81
C ASN A 63 -1.20 -11.46 -6.03
N GLU A 64 -1.89 -12.58 -5.86
CA GLU A 64 -1.39 -13.74 -5.12
C GLU A 64 -0.18 -14.41 -5.81
N ASN A 65 -0.22 -14.54 -7.13
CA ASN A 65 0.84 -15.14 -7.93
C ASN A 65 2.09 -14.26 -7.98
N LEU A 66 1.90 -12.93 -8.03
CA LEU A 66 2.98 -11.96 -8.01
C LEU A 66 3.70 -11.94 -6.65
N ILE A 67 2.94 -11.98 -5.55
CA ILE A 67 3.49 -12.08 -4.19
C ILE A 67 4.31 -13.37 -4.06
N TRP A 68 3.76 -14.51 -4.50
CA TRP A 68 4.48 -15.78 -4.50
C TRP A 68 5.75 -15.73 -5.34
N LEU A 69 5.67 -15.16 -6.54
CA LEU A 69 6.80 -15.07 -7.46
C LEU A 69 7.94 -14.23 -6.90
N ILE A 70 7.66 -13.08 -6.26
CA ILE A 70 8.69 -12.17 -5.76
C ILE A 70 9.22 -12.63 -4.40
N THR A 71 8.33 -12.94 -3.47
CA THR A 71 8.69 -13.17 -2.06
C THR A 71 8.94 -14.65 -1.73
N GLY A 72 8.40 -15.57 -2.54
CA GLY A 72 8.36 -16.99 -2.22
C GLY A 72 7.30 -17.38 -1.18
N ASN A 73 6.55 -16.41 -0.65
CA ASN A 73 5.48 -16.64 0.31
C ASN A 73 4.15 -16.87 -0.39
N GLY A 74 3.29 -17.72 0.17
CA GLY A 74 1.99 -18.06 -0.43
C GLY A 74 2.08 -19.26 -1.38
N LYS A 75 1.08 -19.41 -2.26
CA LYS A 75 0.97 -20.52 -3.21
C LYS A 75 0.68 -19.99 -4.61
N LEU A 76 1.24 -20.64 -5.60
CA LEU A 76 0.91 -20.40 -7.00
C LEU A 76 -0.49 -20.96 -7.29
N ASN A 77 -1.40 -20.09 -7.75
CA ASN A 77 -2.76 -20.43 -8.16
C ASN A 77 -2.87 -20.41 -9.69
N LEU A 78 -3.12 -21.57 -10.29
CA LEU A 78 -3.27 -21.75 -11.74
C LEU A 78 -4.68 -22.24 -12.11
N ASP A 79 -5.64 -22.15 -11.20
CA ASP A 79 -7.02 -22.59 -11.42
C ASP A 79 -7.75 -21.57 -12.31
N THR A 80 -7.34 -21.52 -13.57
CA THR A 80 -8.00 -20.81 -14.66
C THR A 80 -8.15 -21.76 -15.84
N ASP A 81 -8.92 -22.84 -15.62
CA ASP A 81 -9.47 -23.59 -16.75
C ASP A 81 -10.74 -22.90 -17.26
N GLN A 82 -10.85 -22.82 -18.58
CA GLN A 82 -11.65 -21.82 -19.28
C GLN A 82 -13.12 -22.22 -19.46
N GLY A 83 -14.02 -21.22 -19.43
CA GLY A 83 -15.16 -21.19 -20.36
C GLY A 83 -16.57 -21.52 -19.86
N LYS A 84 -16.82 -21.84 -18.57
CA LYS A 84 -18.20 -22.07 -18.08
C LYS A 84 -18.62 -21.38 -16.77
N HIS A 85 -17.71 -20.67 -16.09
CA HIS A 85 -18.02 -20.07 -14.78
C HIS A 85 -18.34 -18.55 -14.82
N LEU A 86 -18.24 -17.91 -15.98
CA LEU A 86 -18.46 -16.45 -16.13
C LEU A 86 -19.91 -16.01 -15.90
N GLN A 87 -20.90 -16.89 -16.06
CA GLN A 87 -22.31 -16.55 -15.77
C GLN A 87 -22.67 -16.66 -14.28
N GLU A 88 -21.95 -17.47 -13.49
CA GLU A 88 -22.31 -17.73 -12.09
C GLU A 88 -21.52 -16.83 -11.12
N LEU A 89 -20.29 -16.42 -11.48
CA LEU A 89 -19.54 -15.39 -10.75
C LEU A 89 -20.16 -14.00 -10.87
N HIS A 90 -20.84 -13.67 -11.98
CA HIS A 90 -21.35 -12.32 -12.20
C HIS A 90 -22.48 -11.93 -11.22
N LEU A 91 -23.22 -12.91 -10.70
CA LEU A 91 -24.29 -12.67 -9.71
C LEU A 91 -23.77 -12.52 -8.28
N GLN A 92 -22.62 -13.11 -7.93
CA GLN A 92 -22.00 -12.96 -6.60
C GLN A 92 -21.03 -11.78 -6.50
N HIS A 93 -20.51 -11.29 -7.63
CA HIS A 93 -19.63 -10.13 -7.67
C HIS A 93 -20.37 -8.80 -7.50
N GLU A 94 -21.64 -8.68 -7.90
CA GLU A 94 -22.40 -7.45 -7.67
C GLU A 94 -22.70 -7.22 -6.18
N GLU A 95 -23.21 -8.23 -5.46
CA GLU A 95 -23.54 -8.10 -4.03
C GLU A 95 -22.29 -7.86 -3.15
N SER A 96 -21.15 -8.45 -3.53
CA SER A 96 -19.88 -8.26 -2.83
C SER A 96 -19.28 -6.87 -3.10
N ASN A 97 -19.40 -6.36 -4.33
CA ASN A 97 -18.94 -5.02 -4.70
C ASN A 97 -19.83 -3.93 -4.10
N GLU A 98 -21.14 -4.14 -3.99
CA GLU A 98 -22.05 -3.23 -3.28
C GLU A 98 -21.69 -3.13 -1.79
N LYS A 99 -21.46 -4.27 -1.11
CA LYS A 99 -21.02 -4.28 0.29
C LYS A 99 -19.69 -3.56 0.51
N ILE A 100 -18.75 -3.68 -0.44
CA ILE A 100 -17.49 -2.93 -0.41
C ILE A 100 -17.75 -1.43 -0.63
N GLY A 101 -18.63 -1.07 -1.56
CA GLY A 101 -19.04 0.31 -1.82
C GLY A 101 -19.66 0.97 -0.58
N ASP A 102 -20.59 0.28 0.08
CA ASP A 102 -21.24 0.74 1.31
C ASP A 102 -20.24 0.89 2.46
N LEU A 103 -19.30 -0.06 2.60
CA LEU A 103 -18.24 0.03 3.59
C LEU A 103 -17.35 1.26 3.35
N LEU A 104 -16.96 1.51 2.10
CA LEU A 104 -16.17 2.68 1.72
C LEU A 104 -16.93 3.99 1.96
N ALA A 105 -18.22 4.04 1.62
CA ALA A 105 -19.07 5.21 1.88
C ALA A 105 -19.18 5.51 3.38
N ASN A 106 -19.37 4.47 4.21
CA ASN A 106 -19.41 4.60 5.66
C ASN A 106 -18.06 5.08 6.24
N LEU A 107 -16.94 4.49 5.79
CA LEU A 107 -15.61 4.93 6.21
C LEU A 107 -15.34 6.40 5.82
N PHE A 108 -15.73 6.79 4.61
CA PHE A 108 -15.61 8.17 4.14
C PHE A 108 -16.46 9.14 4.97
N ALA A 109 -17.70 8.79 5.27
CA ALA A 109 -18.58 9.60 6.12
C ALA A 109 -17.99 9.75 7.54
N GLN A 110 -17.44 8.68 8.11
CA GLN A 110 -16.80 8.69 9.42
C GLN A 110 -15.56 9.59 9.44
N TYR A 111 -14.70 9.47 8.43
CA TYR A 111 -13.49 10.30 8.31
C TYR A 111 -13.86 11.80 8.22
N ASN A 112 -14.82 12.15 7.36
CA ASN A 112 -15.28 13.54 7.25
C ASN A 112 -15.91 14.08 8.54
N ALA A 113 -16.62 13.23 9.30
CA ALA A 113 -17.16 13.62 10.60
C ALA A 113 -16.05 13.86 11.63
N GLN A 114 -15.00 13.01 11.62
CA GLN A 114 -13.82 13.20 12.46
C GLN A 114 -13.08 14.49 12.12
N ASP A 115 -12.90 14.81 10.83
CA ASP A 115 -12.28 16.06 10.38
C ASP A 115 -13.01 17.30 10.90
N LYS A 116 -14.36 17.29 10.88
CA LYS A 116 -15.16 18.38 11.48
C LYS A 116 -14.95 18.48 12.98
N GLY A 117 -14.83 17.35 13.68
CA GLY A 117 -14.51 17.31 15.11
C GLY A 117 -13.13 17.89 15.41
N ILE A 118 -12.13 17.55 14.61
CA ILE A 118 -10.77 18.10 14.70
C ILE A 118 -10.80 19.61 14.49
N LEU A 119 -11.49 20.08 13.45
CA LEU A 119 -11.62 21.52 13.16
C LEU A 119 -12.30 22.27 14.31
N PHE A 120 -13.31 21.67 14.92
CA PHE A 120 -13.97 22.23 16.09
C PHE A 120 -12.99 22.36 17.28
N ILE A 121 -12.23 21.29 17.59
CA ILE A 121 -11.24 21.31 18.68
C ILE A 121 -10.16 22.37 18.40
N GLN A 122 -9.64 22.45 17.18
CA GLN A 122 -8.69 23.48 16.77
C GLN A 122 -9.25 24.89 17.03
N SER A 123 -10.52 25.13 16.67
CA SER A 123 -11.17 26.42 16.93
C SER A 123 -11.28 26.75 18.43
N GLN A 124 -11.49 25.74 19.29
CA GLN A 124 -11.52 25.95 20.74
C GLN A 124 -10.13 26.26 21.29
N ILE A 125 -9.09 25.55 20.83
CA ILE A 125 -7.69 25.79 21.20
C ILE A 125 -7.31 27.24 20.88
N SER A 126 -7.56 27.71 19.66
CA SER A 126 -7.23 29.09 19.28
C SER A 126 -7.95 30.15 20.12
N ARG A 127 -9.19 29.86 20.58
CA ARG A 127 -9.90 30.77 21.50
C ARG A 127 -9.27 30.78 22.89
N ILE A 128 -8.81 29.63 23.37
CA ILE A 128 -8.16 29.52 24.68
C ILE A 128 -6.80 30.22 24.66
N GLU A 129 -6.00 30.00 23.62
CA GLU A 129 -4.71 30.67 23.41
C GLU A 129 -4.89 32.20 23.46
N LYS A 130 -5.86 32.74 22.70
CA LYS A 130 -6.15 34.17 22.73
C LYS A 130 -6.53 34.68 24.13
N LYS A 131 -7.35 33.93 24.87
CA LYS A 131 -7.72 34.31 26.25
C LYS A 131 -6.51 34.31 27.18
N TYR A 132 -5.56 33.40 26.97
CA TYR A 132 -4.34 33.31 27.74
C TYR A 132 -3.42 34.50 27.45
N ASP A 133 -3.26 34.85 26.17
CA ASP A 133 -2.49 36.03 25.74
C ASP A 133 -3.08 37.32 26.34
N ASP A 134 -4.40 37.49 26.26
CA ASP A 134 -5.10 38.65 26.84
C ASP A 134 -4.90 38.72 28.37
N ALA A 135 -4.91 37.57 29.06
CA ALA A 135 -4.68 37.50 30.50
C ALA A 135 -3.25 37.86 30.88
N ILE A 136 -2.25 37.38 30.12
CA ILE A 136 -0.84 37.76 30.30
C ILE A 136 -0.66 39.26 30.10
N LEU A 137 -1.23 39.82 29.02
CA LEU A 137 -1.15 41.25 28.74
C LEU A 137 -1.71 42.08 29.91
N LYS A 138 -2.87 41.66 30.43
CA LYS A 138 -3.52 42.32 31.57
C LYS A 138 -2.69 42.22 32.85
N GLN A 139 -2.12 41.04 33.13
CA GLN A 139 -1.24 40.83 34.29
C GLN A 139 0.01 41.71 34.20
N ASN A 140 0.66 41.77 33.04
CA ASN A 140 1.82 42.63 32.81
C ASN A 140 1.48 44.10 33.03
N LYS A 141 0.30 44.57 32.59
CA LYS A 141 -0.16 45.93 32.85
C LYS A 141 -0.29 46.22 34.35
N TYR A 142 -0.88 45.31 35.13
CA TYR A 142 -0.96 45.46 36.58
C TYR A 142 0.42 45.49 37.26
N LEU A 143 1.36 44.67 36.79
CA LEU A 143 2.73 44.67 37.31
C LEU A 143 3.41 46.03 37.06
N GLU A 144 3.26 46.60 35.87
CA GLU A 144 3.79 47.94 35.55
C GLU A 144 3.16 49.04 36.42
N GLU A 145 1.85 48.98 36.67
CA GLU A 145 1.17 49.90 37.58
C GLU A 145 1.74 49.82 39.00
N ILE A 146 1.93 48.61 39.54
CA ILE A 146 2.54 48.38 40.87
C ILE A 146 3.99 48.92 40.92
N LEU A 147 4.79 48.67 39.88
CA LEU A 147 6.17 49.16 39.77
C LEU A 147 6.22 50.70 39.70
N SER A 148 5.25 51.34 39.06
CA SER A 148 5.16 52.80 39.01
C SER A 148 4.89 53.41 40.39
N LEU A 149 3.97 52.81 41.16
CA LEU A 149 3.58 53.28 42.49
C LEU A 149 4.72 53.12 43.49
N THR A 150 5.48 52.03 43.41
CA THR A 150 6.66 51.81 44.26
C THR A 150 7.79 52.79 43.96
N LYS A 151 8.01 53.17 42.70
CA LYS A 151 9.00 54.21 42.34
C LYS A 151 8.64 55.60 42.88
N THR A 152 7.35 55.93 43.01
CA THR A 152 6.90 57.21 43.57
C THR A 152 6.99 57.31 45.09
N VAL A 153 7.04 56.18 45.81
CA VAL A 153 7.11 56.14 47.29
C VAL A 153 8.56 56.26 47.82
N VAL A 154 9.56 56.11 46.95
CA VAL A 154 11.00 56.14 47.31
C VAL A 154 11.63 57.55 47.10
N LYS A 155 10.83 58.60 46.99
CA LYS A 155 11.28 60.02 46.98
C LYS A 155 10.76 60.74 48.22
#